data_AF-A0A949SU72-F1
#
_entry.id   AF-A0A949SU72-F1
#
_cell.length_a   1.000
_cell.length_b   1.000
_cell.length_c   1.000
_cell.angle_alpha   90.00
_cell.angle_beta   90.00
_cell.angle_gamma   90.00
#
_symmetry.space_group_name_H-M   'P 1'
#
loop_
_entity.id
_entity.type
_entity.pdbx_description
1 polymer ?
#
loop_
_entity_poly.entity_id
_entity_poly.type
_entity_poly.pdbx_seq_one_letter_code
_entity_poly.pdbx_strand_id
1 'polypeptide(L)'
;MNRDNRWIHVAAYASLHYGRVLADKTPDEELKNCLSDFSACNPGAEVEAGNPDHQSLVLGLSRLLPKVAYTIEQLLSFAQEVKRHCDRHPNPQVRVRQDIWKNTFDAETSKHQLSFKEFAVLCAIYAAIGKKSYAKISHDYIRCLASGHVNFSEFISRDSEPCTDSLHLSKRQVRKIIDDLEANRFFSKFTYNRGECFYSNRLMRAALSGMICARKTRKLETLAANRSLDQADSHAIKRRVQEASAPFRHMKDFSRSDTFPGGNTFQPRKMPVHPPTPATPKYPDKQRQGQAGLKQGEMFIPKASAAFPKQKPSQEFKWDDTIPKGSGYFMNLLKADSLPAPPGSPPLQNTQKAA
;
A
#
# COMPACT_ATOMS: atom_id res chain seq x y z
N MET A 1 -7.04 5.16 -20.74
CA MET A 1 -7.28 5.25 -19.29
C MET A 1 -6.59 6.47 -18.70
N ASN A 2 -7.36 7.54 -18.49
CA ASN A 2 -6.95 8.61 -17.58
C ASN A 2 -6.68 7.99 -16.19
N ARG A 3 -5.58 8.35 -15.52
CA ARG A 3 -5.19 7.66 -14.27
C ARG A 3 -6.15 7.95 -13.12
N ASP A 4 -6.92 9.03 -13.26
CA ASP A 4 -7.62 9.66 -12.14
C ASP A 4 -8.91 8.94 -11.71
N ASN A 5 -9.46 8.02 -12.53
CA ASN A 5 -10.74 7.36 -12.24
C ASN A 5 -10.69 5.82 -12.23
N ARG A 6 -9.51 5.20 -12.06
CA ARG A 6 -9.39 3.74 -12.18
C ARG A 6 -10.35 2.92 -11.30
N TRP A 7 -10.68 3.42 -10.12
CA TRP A 7 -11.63 2.73 -9.24
C TRP A 7 -13.06 2.78 -9.80
N ILE A 8 -13.44 3.86 -10.49
CA ILE A 8 -14.76 4.01 -11.14
C ILE A 8 -14.90 3.02 -12.27
N HIS A 9 -13.82 2.78 -13.02
CA HIS A 9 -13.82 1.75 -14.06
C HIS A 9 -14.03 0.35 -13.47
N VAL A 10 -13.35 0.05 -12.35
CA VAL A 10 -13.53 -1.22 -11.65
C VAL A 10 -14.93 -1.33 -11.04
N ALA A 11 -15.47 -0.25 -10.47
CA ALA A 11 -16.81 -0.20 -9.92
C ALA A 11 -17.88 -0.35 -11.00
N ALA A 12 -17.76 0.33 -12.14
CA ALA A 12 -18.68 0.21 -13.26
C ALA A 12 -18.65 -1.21 -13.85
N TYR A 13 -17.45 -1.79 -14.01
CA TYR A 13 -17.31 -3.18 -14.42
C TYR A 13 -17.95 -4.16 -13.43
N ALA A 14 -17.74 -3.92 -12.14
CA ALA A 14 -18.34 -4.71 -11.07
C ALA A 14 -19.87 -4.63 -11.09
N SER A 15 -20.41 -3.41 -11.17
CA SER A 15 -21.84 -3.15 -11.23
C SER A 15 -22.47 -3.80 -12.45
N LEU A 16 -21.83 -3.72 -13.62
CA LEU A 16 -22.33 -4.39 -14.82
C LEU A 16 -22.37 -5.91 -14.65
N HIS A 17 -21.30 -6.52 -14.13
CA HIS A 17 -21.25 -7.96 -13.93
C HIS A 17 -22.24 -8.44 -12.86
N TYR A 18 -22.32 -7.74 -11.74
CA TYR A 18 -23.26 -8.07 -10.68
C TYR A 18 -24.71 -7.88 -11.14
N GLY A 19 -24.95 -6.77 -11.84
CA GLY A 19 -26.20 -6.45 -12.50
C GLY A 19 -26.73 -7.56 -13.37
N ARG A 20 -25.87 -8.20 -14.18
CA ARG A 20 -26.27 -9.34 -15.03
C ARG A 20 -26.72 -10.54 -14.19
N VAL A 21 -26.00 -10.85 -13.11
CA VAL A 21 -26.37 -11.94 -12.18
C VAL A 21 -27.70 -11.64 -11.49
N LEU A 22 -27.97 -10.36 -11.17
CA LEU A 22 -29.24 -9.95 -10.59
C LEU A 22 -30.38 -9.96 -11.60
N ALA A 23 -30.13 -9.51 -12.84
CA ALA A 23 -31.14 -9.43 -13.88
C ALA A 23 -31.81 -10.80 -14.13
N ASP A 24 -31.03 -11.88 -14.11
CA ASP A 24 -31.54 -13.25 -14.26
C ASP A 24 -32.47 -13.69 -13.12
N LYS A 25 -32.36 -13.04 -11.95
CA LYS A 25 -33.12 -13.37 -10.72
C LYS A 25 -34.23 -12.38 -10.39
N THR A 26 -34.23 -11.19 -11.01
CA THR A 26 -35.11 -10.08 -10.65
C THR A 26 -36.35 -10.09 -11.55
N PRO A 27 -37.58 -10.11 -11.00
CA PRO A 27 -38.79 -10.01 -11.80
C PRO A 27 -38.84 -8.73 -12.64
N ASP A 28 -39.42 -8.79 -13.84
CA ASP A 28 -39.49 -7.66 -14.78
C ASP A 28 -40.11 -6.39 -14.17
N GLU A 29 -41.11 -6.54 -13.29
CA GLU A 29 -41.75 -5.41 -12.62
C GLU A 29 -40.82 -4.73 -11.60
N GLU A 30 -40.03 -5.50 -10.83
CA GLU A 30 -39.03 -4.94 -9.92
C GLU A 30 -37.90 -4.25 -10.71
N LEU A 31 -37.51 -4.83 -11.85
CA LEU A 31 -36.55 -4.22 -12.76
C LEU A 31 -37.06 -2.87 -13.27
N LYS A 32 -38.29 -2.79 -13.81
CA LYS A 32 -38.89 -1.53 -14.28
C LYS A 32 -38.92 -0.47 -13.19
N ASN A 33 -39.32 -0.84 -11.97
CA ASN A 33 -39.34 0.07 -10.83
C ASN A 33 -37.92 0.57 -10.51
N CYS A 34 -36.94 -0.31 -10.47
CA CYS A 34 -35.54 0.05 -10.22
C CYS A 34 -34.98 1.01 -11.29
N LEU A 35 -35.32 0.81 -12.57
CA LEU A 35 -34.90 1.71 -13.65
C LEU A 35 -35.54 3.10 -13.50
N SER A 36 -36.84 3.13 -13.21
CA SER A 36 -37.59 4.37 -12.95
C SER A 36 -37.00 5.15 -11.77
N ASP A 37 -36.76 4.47 -10.64
CA ASP A 37 -36.18 5.06 -9.44
C ASP A 37 -34.77 5.61 -9.71
N PHE A 38 -33.97 4.88 -10.48
CA PHE A 38 -32.62 5.30 -10.85
C PHE A 38 -32.63 6.56 -11.73
N SER A 39 -33.49 6.60 -12.76
CA SER A 39 -33.68 7.76 -13.62
C SER A 39 -34.17 8.98 -12.84
N ALA A 40 -35.06 8.79 -11.86
CA ALA A 40 -35.51 9.86 -10.97
C ALA A 40 -34.37 10.40 -10.07
N CYS A 41 -33.49 9.52 -9.59
CA CYS A 41 -32.36 9.90 -8.74
C CYS A 41 -31.18 10.52 -9.50
N ASN A 42 -31.05 10.26 -10.81
CA ASN A 42 -29.91 10.67 -11.63
C ASN A 42 -30.40 11.36 -12.92
N PRO A 43 -30.93 12.60 -12.82
CA PRO A 43 -31.42 13.34 -13.98
C PRO A 43 -30.29 13.55 -15.00
N GLY A 44 -30.50 13.11 -16.24
CA GLY A 44 -29.49 13.13 -17.33
C GLY A 44 -28.83 11.78 -17.61
N ALA A 45 -29.10 10.74 -16.81
CA ALA A 45 -28.74 9.38 -17.15
C ALA A 45 -29.81 8.76 -18.07
N GLU A 46 -29.64 8.88 -19.39
CA GLU A 46 -30.52 8.24 -20.36
C GLU A 46 -30.35 6.70 -20.28
N VAL A 47 -31.36 6.03 -19.71
CA VAL A 47 -31.43 4.58 -19.63
C VAL A 47 -32.20 4.06 -20.84
N GLU A 48 -31.55 3.32 -21.73
CA GLU A 48 -32.25 2.58 -22.76
C GLU A 48 -32.90 1.32 -22.16
N ALA A 49 -34.22 1.37 -21.94
CA ALA A 49 -34.95 0.25 -21.34
C ALA A 49 -34.88 -1.04 -22.18
N GLY A 50 -34.54 -0.98 -23.47
CA GLY A 50 -34.36 -2.16 -24.32
C GLY A 50 -32.95 -2.76 -24.27
N ASN A 51 -31.98 -2.12 -23.60
CA ASN A 51 -30.59 -2.52 -23.62
C ASN A 51 -30.22 -3.30 -22.34
N PRO A 52 -29.94 -4.62 -22.44
CA PRO A 52 -29.71 -5.47 -21.26
C PRO A 52 -28.47 -5.05 -20.46
N ASP A 53 -27.48 -4.42 -21.11
CA ASP A 53 -26.29 -3.91 -20.41
C ASP A 53 -26.60 -2.64 -19.62
N HIS A 54 -27.48 -1.76 -20.12
CA HIS A 54 -27.96 -0.61 -19.35
C HIS A 54 -28.76 -1.09 -18.14
N GLN A 55 -29.69 -2.01 -18.33
CA GLN A 55 -30.51 -2.59 -17.26
C GLN A 55 -29.64 -3.23 -16.18
N SER A 56 -28.71 -4.09 -16.59
CA SER A 56 -27.76 -4.75 -15.70
C SER A 56 -26.94 -3.72 -14.93
N LEU A 57 -26.34 -2.76 -15.64
CA LEU A 57 -25.53 -1.74 -14.97
C LEU A 57 -26.35 -0.95 -13.95
N VAL A 58 -27.58 -0.55 -14.27
CA VAL A 58 -28.46 0.18 -13.34
C VAL A 58 -28.85 -0.68 -12.14
N LEU A 59 -29.19 -1.97 -12.33
CA LEU A 59 -29.43 -2.92 -11.24
C LEU A 59 -28.20 -3.06 -10.33
N GLY A 60 -27.01 -3.15 -10.91
CA GLY A 60 -25.77 -3.20 -10.15
C GLY A 60 -25.53 -1.89 -9.39
N LEU A 61 -25.72 -0.75 -10.04
CA LEU A 61 -25.50 0.56 -9.43
C LEU A 61 -26.54 0.87 -8.35
N SER A 62 -27.82 0.57 -8.53
CA SER A 62 -28.84 0.80 -7.50
C SER A 62 -28.53 0.07 -6.19
N ARG A 63 -27.88 -1.11 -6.29
CA ARG A 63 -27.44 -1.89 -5.13
C ARG A 63 -26.08 -1.46 -4.57
N LEU A 64 -25.15 -1.05 -5.41
CA LEU A 64 -23.76 -0.74 -5.02
C LEU A 64 -23.50 0.74 -4.77
N LEU A 65 -24.13 1.60 -5.55
CA LEU A 65 -23.85 3.02 -5.74
C LEU A 65 -25.15 3.75 -6.11
N PRO A 66 -26.06 4.01 -5.16
CA PRO A 66 -27.38 4.57 -5.47
C PRO A 66 -27.33 5.99 -6.05
N LYS A 67 -26.17 6.67 -5.96
CA LYS A 67 -25.94 8.00 -6.54
C LYS A 67 -24.61 8.02 -7.27
N VAL A 68 -24.63 8.36 -8.56
CA VAL A 68 -23.42 8.41 -9.39
C VAL A 68 -23.47 9.64 -10.28
N ALA A 69 -22.42 10.46 -10.25
CA ALA A 69 -22.33 11.68 -11.05
C ALA A 69 -21.96 11.45 -12.54
N TYR A 70 -22.09 10.21 -13.03
CA TYR A 70 -21.66 9.80 -14.38
C TYR A 70 -22.85 9.29 -15.18
N THR A 71 -22.82 9.51 -16.49
CA THR A 71 -23.85 8.94 -17.38
C THR A 71 -23.68 7.43 -17.51
N ILE A 72 -24.76 6.73 -17.85
CA ILE A 72 -24.74 5.27 -18.04
C ILE A 72 -23.78 4.89 -19.17
N GLU A 73 -23.74 5.66 -20.25
CA GLU A 73 -22.81 5.43 -21.36
C GLU A 73 -21.35 5.56 -20.93
N GLN A 74 -21.01 6.56 -20.09
CA GLN A 74 -19.67 6.70 -19.54
C GLN A 74 -19.29 5.49 -18.69
N LEU A 75 -20.19 5.05 -17.82
CA LEU A 75 -19.97 3.90 -16.95
C LEU A 75 -19.85 2.60 -17.76
N LEU A 76 -20.66 2.40 -18.80
CA LEU A 76 -20.54 1.26 -19.72
C LEU A 76 -19.22 1.30 -20.49
N SER A 77 -18.82 2.47 -20.99
CA SER A 77 -17.52 2.66 -21.63
C SER A 77 -16.39 2.27 -20.67
N PHE A 78 -16.46 2.68 -19.41
CA PHE A 78 -15.48 2.30 -18.39
C PHE A 78 -15.46 0.79 -18.13
N ALA A 79 -16.63 0.16 -18.02
CA ALA A 79 -16.76 -1.29 -17.86
C ALA A 79 -16.18 -2.05 -19.06
N GLN A 80 -16.45 -1.58 -20.27
CA GLN A 80 -15.90 -2.15 -21.50
C GLN A 80 -14.37 -1.97 -21.59
N GLU A 81 -13.82 -0.85 -21.14
CA GLU A 81 -12.37 -0.67 -21.06
C GLU A 81 -11.73 -1.70 -20.13
N VAL A 82 -12.34 -1.98 -18.97
CA VAL A 82 -11.85 -3.03 -18.05
C VAL A 82 -11.97 -4.40 -18.71
N LYS A 83 -13.11 -4.71 -19.33
CA LYS A 83 -13.30 -5.97 -20.07
C LYS A 83 -12.22 -6.17 -21.14
N ARG A 84 -12.02 -5.18 -22.03
CA ARG A 84 -10.96 -5.20 -23.06
C ARG A 84 -9.58 -5.36 -22.45
N HIS A 85 -9.31 -4.75 -21.29
CA HIS A 85 -8.04 -4.93 -20.58
C HIS A 85 -7.88 -6.37 -20.06
N CYS A 86 -8.93 -6.96 -19.50
CA CYS A 86 -8.94 -8.35 -19.07
C CYS A 86 -8.79 -9.32 -20.25
N ASP A 87 -9.45 -9.05 -21.38
CA ASP A 87 -9.37 -9.92 -22.56
C ASP A 87 -7.96 -9.90 -23.20
N ARG A 88 -7.32 -8.72 -23.28
CA ARG A 88 -5.95 -8.57 -23.81
C ARG A 88 -4.87 -9.18 -22.93
N HIS A 89 -5.19 -9.39 -21.67
CA HIS A 89 -4.27 -9.95 -20.71
C HIS A 89 -5.01 -11.12 -20.07
N PRO A 90 -4.98 -12.34 -20.62
CA PRO A 90 -5.78 -13.49 -20.14
C PRO A 90 -5.39 -13.94 -18.71
N ASN A 91 -4.20 -13.54 -18.25
CA ASN A 91 -3.85 -13.46 -16.84
C ASN A 91 -3.60 -12.01 -16.49
N PRO A 92 -4.65 -11.18 -16.48
CA PRO A 92 -4.43 -9.85 -16.02
C PRO A 92 -4.16 -10.09 -14.56
N GLN A 93 -3.04 -9.63 -14.02
CA GLN A 93 -2.98 -9.48 -12.58
C GLN A 93 -3.93 -8.33 -12.17
N VAL A 94 -5.19 -8.35 -12.68
CA VAL A 94 -6.35 -7.68 -12.13
C VAL A 94 -6.40 -8.18 -10.71
N ARG A 95 -6.04 -7.25 -9.83
CA ARG A 95 -5.56 -7.53 -8.49
C ARG A 95 -6.67 -8.06 -7.60
N VAL A 96 -7.92 -7.84 -7.99
CA VAL A 96 -9.13 -8.26 -7.31
C VAL A 96 -9.44 -9.69 -7.74
N ARG A 97 -9.16 -10.61 -6.83
CA ARG A 97 -9.49 -12.04 -6.91
C ARG A 97 -10.95 -12.22 -7.40
N GLN A 98 -11.19 -13.03 -8.43
CA GLN A 98 -12.54 -13.16 -9.02
C GLN A 98 -13.58 -13.68 -8.01
N ASP A 99 -13.14 -14.52 -7.09
CA ASP A 99 -13.94 -15.02 -5.98
C ASP A 99 -14.34 -13.92 -5.00
N ILE A 100 -13.65 -12.77 -4.97
CA ILE A 100 -14.12 -11.60 -4.23
C ILE A 100 -15.47 -11.18 -4.80
N TRP A 101 -15.63 -11.09 -6.12
CA TRP A 101 -16.91 -10.69 -6.71
C TRP A 101 -18.03 -11.66 -6.34
N LYS A 102 -17.77 -12.96 -6.45
CA LYS A 102 -18.73 -13.99 -6.06
C LYS A 102 -19.09 -13.89 -4.58
N ASN A 103 -18.09 -13.82 -3.70
CA ASN A 103 -18.33 -13.75 -2.25
C ASN A 103 -18.92 -12.42 -1.79
N THR A 104 -18.66 -11.32 -2.49
CA THR A 104 -19.13 -10.00 -2.08
C THR A 104 -20.61 -9.80 -2.39
N PHE A 105 -21.07 -10.41 -3.49
CA PHE A 105 -22.33 -10.04 -4.11
C PHE A 105 -23.33 -11.20 -4.25
N ASP A 106 -22.89 -12.44 -4.07
CA ASP A 106 -23.80 -13.59 -4.09
C ASP A 106 -24.49 -13.75 -2.73
N ALA A 107 -25.68 -13.14 -2.61
CA ALA A 107 -26.46 -13.08 -1.38
C ALA A 107 -26.82 -14.45 -0.79
N GLU A 108 -26.85 -15.48 -1.63
CA GLU A 108 -27.17 -16.86 -1.23
C GLU A 108 -25.97 -17.57 -0.59
N THR A 109 -24.75 -17.24 -1.02
CA THR A 109 -23.56 -18.01 -0.69
C THR A 109 -22.73 -17.37 0.42
N SER A 110 -22.76 -16.04 0.55
CA SER A 110 -21.93 -15.34 1.53
C SER A 110 -22.68 -14.96 2.79
N LYS A 111 -22.19 -15.43 3.94
CA LYS A 111 -22.64 -14.97 5.26
C LYS A 111 -22.39 -13.47 5.49
N HIS A 112 -21.52 -12.86 4.68
CA HIS A 112 -21.15 -11.45 4.74
C HIS A 112 -21.04 -10.86 3.34
N GLN A 113 -22.01 -10.03 2.97
CA GLN A 113 -21.92 -9.12 1.83
C GLN A 113 -21.05 -7.93 2.24
N LEU A 114 -20.08 -7.53 1.41
CA LEU A 114 -19.33 -6.31 1.72
C LEU A 114 -20.22 -5.11 1.43
N SER A 115 -20.30 -4.20 2.39
CA SER A 115 -20.80 -2.86 2.15
C SER A 115 -19.94 -2.15 1.10
N PHE A 116 -20.54 -1.18 0.43
CA PHE A 116 -19.81 -0.39 -0.57
C PHE A 116 -18.54 0.29 0.01
N LYS A 117 -18.60 0.72 1.28
CA LYS A 117 -17.46 1.29 2.00
C LYS A 117 -16.32 0.29 2.18
N GLU A 118 -16.63 -0.94 2.54
CA GLU A 118 -15.64 -2.02 2.66
C GLU A 118 -15.04 -2.38 1.30
N PHE A 119 -15.88 -2.48 0.27
CA PHE A 119 -15.44 -2.72 -1.09
C PHE A 119 -14.52 -1.61 -1.63
N ALA A 120 -14.84 -0.35 -1.38
CA ALA A 120 -13.99 0.80 -1.74
C ALA A 120 -12.63 0.76 -1.03
N VAL A 121 -12.60 0.45 0.26
CA VAL A 121 -11.35 0.29 1.03
C VAL A 121 -10.53 -0.90 0.51
N LEU A 122 -11.17 -2.01 0.18
CA LEU A 122 -10.51 -3.18 -0.42
C LEU A 122 -9.86 -2.82 -1.75
N CYS A 123 -10.59 -2.12 -2.62
CA CYS A 123 -10.07 -1.61 -3.90
C CYS A 123 -8.88 -0.66 -3.69
N ALA A 124 -8.97 0.25 -2.72
CA ALA A 124 -7.89 1.17 -2.37
C ALA A 124 -6.61 0.44 -1.96
N ILE A 125 -6.72 -0.58 -1.11
CA ILE A 125 -5.58 -1.41 -0.68
C ILE A 125 -4.96 -2.12 -1.88
N TYR A 126 -5.78 -2.72 -2.74
CA TYR A 126 -5.32 -3.47 -3.91
C TYR A 126 -4.68 -2.55 -4.96
N ALA A 127 -5.23 -1.35 -5.14
CA ALA A 127 -4.65 -0.31 -5.98
C ALA A 127 -3.26 0.12 -5.47
N ALA A 128 -3.13 0.33 -4.15
CA ALA A 128 -1.88 0.72 -3.51
C ALA A 128 -0.81 -0.39 -3.50
N ILE A 129 -1.21 -1.66 -3.32
CA ILE A 129 -0.27 -2.81 -3.34
C ILE A 129 0.42 -2.91 -4.70
N GLY A 130 -0.28 -2.68 -5.80
CA GLY A 130 0.41 -2.72 -7.09
C GLY A 130 0.55 -4.13 -7.66
N LYS A 131 1.59 -4.28 -8.47
CA LYS A 131 2.17 -5.59 -8.85
C LYS A 131 3.15 -6.12 -7.79
N LYS A 132 3.31 -5.41 -6.66
CA LYS A 132 4.31 -5.76 -5.63
C LYS A 132 3.79 -6.95 -4.82
N SER A 133 4.71 -7.73 -4.24
CA SER A 133 4.36 -8.79 -3.30
C SER A 133 3.70 -8.25 -2.03
N TYR A 134 4.13 -7.07 -1.58
CA TYR A 134 3.53 -6.31 -0.50
C TYR A 134 3.85 -4.81 -0.64
N ALA A 135 3.10 -3.96 0.07
CA ALA A 135 3.37 -2.53 0.16
C ALA A 135 3.22 -2.01 1.59
N LYS A 136 4.02 -1.01 1.96
CA LYS A 136 3.80 -0.19 3.17
C LYS A 136 2.77 0.88 2.83
N ILE A 137 1.64 0.89 3.53
CA ILE A 137 0.52 1.78 3.22
C ILE A 137 0.02 2.42 4.52
N SER A 138 -0.21 3.73 4.52
CA SER A 138 -0.82 4.43 5.66
C SER A 138 -2.34 4.38 5.57
N HIS A 139 -3.03 4.44 6.72
CA HIS A 139 -4.49 4.51 6.74
C HIS A 139 -5.03 5.76 6.03
N ASP A 140 -4.32 6.88 6.11
CA ASP A 140 -4.71 8.13 5.44
C ASP A 140 -4.61 8.01 3.91
N TYR A 141 -3.63 7.26 3.40
CA TYR A 141 -3.52 6.98 1.97
C TYR A 141 -4.61 6.01 1.49
N ILE A 142 -4.94 5.00 2.30
CA ILE A 142 -6.09 4.11 2.00
C ILE A 142 -7.38 4.93 1.96
N ARG A 143 -7.59 5.83 2.93
CA ARG A 143 -8.74 6.74 2.98
C ARG A 143 -8.83 7.60 1.72
N CYS A 144 -7.74 8.25 1.33
CA CYS A 144 -7.64 9.07 0.12
C CYS A 144 -8.06 8.29 -1.14
N LEU A 145 -7.49 7.09 -1.34
CA LEU A 145 -7.80 6.26 -2.49
C LEU A 145 -9.24 5.70 -2.45
N ALA A 146 -9.74 5.36 -1.27
CA ALA A 146 -11.09 4.84 -1.09
C ALA A 146 -12.15 5.91 -1.44
N SER A 147 -11.91 7.17 -1.05
CA SER A 147 -12.73 8.31 -1.44
C SER A 147 -12.56 8.72 -2.91
N GLY A 148 -11.72 8.02 -3.67
CA GLY A 148 -11.58 8.20 -5.11
C GLY A 148 -10.56 9.23 -5.56
N HIS A 149 -9.78 9.82 -4.64
CA HIS A 149 -8.73 10.78 -4.98
C HIS A 149 -7.42 10.07 -5.32
N VAL A 150 -6.77 10.49 -6.40
CA VAL A 150 -5.42 10.01 -6.76
C VAL A 150 -4.33 10.73 -5.96
N ASN A 151 -4.53 12.02 -5.70
CA ASN A 151 -3.54 12.88 -5.06
C ASN A 151 -3.92 13.17 -3.61
N PHE A 152 -2.97 12.93 -2.70
CA PHE A 152 -3.18 13.15 -1.28
C PHE A 152 -3.36 14.64 -0.91
N SER A 153 -2.73 15.54 -1.67
CA SER A 153 -2.90 16.99 -1.50
C SER A 153 -4.32 17.45 -1.82
N GLU A 154 -4.89 16.95 -2.92
CA GLU A 154 -6.26 17.22 -3.32
C GLU A 154 -7.27 16.67 -2.30
N PHE A 155 -6.99 15.45 -1.81
CA PHE A 155 -7.77 14.86 -0.74
C PHE A 155 -7.77 15.74 0.52
N ILE A 156 -6.61 16.24 0.97
CA ILE A 156 -6.56 17.12 2.16
C ILE A 156 -7.34 18.42 1.94
N SER A 157 -7.23 19.04 0.75
CA SER A 157 -7.98 20.28 0.49
C SER A 157 -9.49 20.08 0.51
N ARG A 158 -9.97 18.89 0.13
CA ARG A 158 -11.41 18.57 0.12
C ARG A 158 -11.91 17.97 1.44
N ASP A 159 -11.04 17.34 2.24
CA ASP A 159 -11.39 16.76 3.56
C ASP A 159 -11.83 17.86 4.55
N SER A 160 -11.44 19.12 4.33
CA SER A 160 -11.88 20.28 5.12
C SER A 160 -13.21 20.88 4.68
N GLU A 161 -13.69 20.58 3.48
CA GLU A 161 -14.99 21.05 3.02
C GLU A 161 -16.08 20.11 3.57
N PRO A 162 -17.24 20.64 4.01
CA PRO A 162 -18.39 19.82 4.35
C PRO A 162 -18.92 19.15 3.07
N CYS A 163 -18.27 18.05 2.70
CA CYS A 163 -18.55 17.33 1.48
C CYS A 163 -19.78 16.45 1.71
N THR A 164 -20.81 16.67 0.91
CA THR A 164 -22.02 15.82 0.83
C THR A 164 -21.77 14.50 0.09
N ASP A 165 -20.54 14.28 -0.40
CA ASP A 165 -20.20 13.03 -1.08
C ASP A 165 -20.30 11.83 -0.13
N SER A 166 -20.92 10.77 -0.65
CA SER A 166 -21.39 9.61 0.09
C SER A 166 -20.28 8.74 0.71
N LEU A 167 -19.01 9.01 0.41
CA LEU A 167 -17.87 8.18 0.83
C LEU A 167 -16.83 8.87 1.70
N HIS A 168 -17.28 9.78 2.56
CA HIS A 168 -16.45 10.30 3.63
C HIS A 168 -16.27 9.22 4.73
N LEU A 169 -15.05 8.71 4.89
CA LEU A 169 -14.70 7.69 5.88
C LEU A 169 -13.81 8.29 6.97
N SER A 170 -14.22 8.19 8.24
CA SER A 170 -13.33 8.56 9.35
C SER A 170 -12.14 7.60 9.46
N LYS A 171 -11.01 8.06 10.03
CA LYS A 171 -9.85 7.18 10.29
C LYS A 171 -10.20 5.95 11.12
N ARG A 172 -11.17 6.07 12.05
CA ARG A 172 -11.65 4.95 12.88
C ARG A 172 -12.44 3.93 12.05
N GLN A 173 -13.31 4.40 11.16
CA GLN A 173 -14.05 3.52 10.25
C GLN A 173 -13.10 2.78 9.31
N VAL A 174 -12.11 3.46 8.72
CA VAL A 174 -11.11 2.83 7.85
C VAL A 174 -10.35 1.73 8.59
N ARG A 175 -9.92 1.96 9.84
CA ARG A 175 -9.26 0.93 10.65
C ARG A 175 -10.15 -0.28 10.89
N LYS A 176 -11.39 -0.05 11.33
CA LYS A 176 -12.36 -1.12 11.57
C LYS A 176 -12.59 -1.96 10.31
N ILE A 177 -12.87 -1.30 9.18
CA ILE A 177 -13.05 -1.96 7.87
C ILE A 177 -11.81 -2.78 7.49
N ILE A 178 -10.60 -2.25 7.71
CA ILE A 178 -9.36 -2.99 7.43
C ILE A 178 -9.25 -4.25 8.29
N ASP A 179 -9.60 -4.17 9.57
CA ASP A 179 -9.56 -5.30 10.50
C ASP A 179 -10.61 -6.36 10.08
N ASP A 180 -11.82 -5.94 9.73
CA ASP A 180 -12.89 -6.81 9.26
C ASP A 180 -12.53 -7.50 7.93
N LEU A 181 -11.95 -6.78 6.98
CA LEU A 181 -11.47 -7.33 5.71
C LEU A 181 -10.29 -8.30 5.88
N GLU A 182 -9.38 -8.04 6.82
CA GLU A 182 -8.29 -8.97 7.16
C GLU A 182 -8.84 -10.25 7.80
N ALA A 183 -9.80 -10.13 8.72
CA ALA A 183 -10.45 -11.28 9.37
C ALA A 183 -11.15 -12.18 8.34
N ASN A 184 -11.76 -11.58 7.32
CA ASN A 184 -12.37 -12.27 6.18
C ASN A 184 -11.36 -12.76 5.13
N ARG A 185 -10.06 -12.65 5.40
CA ARG A 185 -8.96 -13.16 4.57
C ARG A 185 -8.90 -12.57 3.16
N PHE A 186 -9.41 -11.35 2.95
CA PHE A 186 -9.27 -10.65 1.68
C PHE A 186 -7.82 -10.22 1.42
N PHE A 187 -7.05 -9.94 2.47
CA PHE A 187 -5.61 -9.68 2.41
C PHE A 187 -4.97 -10.02 3.75
N SER A 188 -3.64 -10.03 3.79
CA SER A 188 -2.88 -10.10 5.03
C SER A 188 -2.30 -8.75 5.40
N LYS A 189 -2.39 -8.39 6.68
CA LYS A 189 -1.77 -7.20 7.26
C LYS A 189 -0.68 -7.60 8.25
N PHE A 190 0.39 -6.81 8.26
CA PHE A 190 1.43 -6.89 9.30
C PHE A 190 1.79 -5.49 9.76
N THR A 191 1.73 -5.24 11.07
CA THR A 191 2.09 -3.94 11.65
C THR A 191 3.44 -4.05 12.34
N TYR A 192 4.40 -3.28 11.85
CA TYR A 192 5.72 -3.12 12.45
C TYR A 192 5.77 -1.76 13.16
N ASN A 193 6.16 -1.75 14.45
CA ASN A 193 6.36 -0.54 15.27
C ASN A 193 5.26 0.53 15.13
N ARG A 194 4.19 0.43 15.95
CA ARG A 194 3.12 1.45 16.20
C ARG A 194 2.87 2.47 15.07
N GLY A 195 2.74 2.03 13.81
CA GLY A 195 2.46 2.93 12.70
C GLY A 195 2.85 2.45 11.30
N GLU A 196 3.78 1.49 11.15
CA GLU A 196 4.11 0.95 9.82
C GLU A 196 3.26 -0.28 9.51
N CYS A 197 2.15 -0.09 8.78
CA CYS A 197 1.34 -1.18 8.28
C CYS A 197 1.80 -1.63 6.89
N PHE A 198 2.00 -2.93 6.74
CA PHE A 198 2.34 -3.59 5.49
C PHE A 198 1.18 -4.50 5.08
N TYR A 199 0.87 -4.50 3.78
CA TYR A 199 -0.28 -5.21 3.22
C TYR A 199 0.18 -6.10 2.06
N SER A 200 -0.41 -7.30 1.97
CA SER A 200 -0.24 -8.21 0.83
C SER A 200 -1.55 -8.91 0.52
N ASN A 201 -1.86 -9.04 -0.77
CA ASN A 201 -2.99 -9.84 -1.27
C ASN A 201 -2.58 -11.26 -1.72
N ARG A 202 -1.28 -11.62 -1.62
CA ARG A 202 -0.76 -12.93 -2.07
C ARG A 202 -0.08 -13.73 -0.97
N LEU A 203 0.46 -13.04 0.03
CA LEU A 203 1.18 -13.66 1.12
C LEU A 203 0.27 -13.82 2.31
N MET A 204 0.36 -14.96 2.98
CA MET A 204 -0.19 -15.13 4.32
C MET A 204 0.62 -14.29 5.33
N ARG A 205 -0.01 -13.95 6.45
CA ARG A 205 0.59 -13.12 7.50
C ARG A 205 1.98 -13.58 7.94
N ALA A 206 2.21 -14.88 8.12
CA ALA A 206 3.51 -15.44 8.51
C ALA A 206 4.60 -15.22 7.44
N ALA A 207 4.28 -15.47 6.17
CA ALA A 207 5.19 -15.22 5.06
C ALA A 207 5.47 -13.71 4.90
N LEU A 208 4.44 -12.88 5.05
CA LEU A 208 4.56 -11.42 5.02
C LEU A 208 5.49 -10.93 6.13
N SER A 209 5.32 -11.38 7.37
CA SER A 209 6.20 -11.01 8.48
C SER A 209 7.64 -11.47 8.26
N GLY A 210 7.86 -12.68 7.74
CA GLY A 210 9.19 -13.21 7.43
C GLY A 210 9.91 -12.35 6.38
N MET A 211 9.23 -12.00 5.29
CA MET A 211 9.80 -11.13 4.25
C MET A 211 10.13 -9.72 4.76
N ILE A 212 9.29 -9.16 5.63
CA ILE A 212 9.52 -7.83 6.22
C ILE A 212 10.71 -7.89 7.20
N CYS A 213 10.77 -8.92 8.04
CA CYS A 213 11.88 -9.15 8.96
C CYS A 213 13.20 -9.26 8.19
N ALA A 214 13.29 -10.17 7.22
CA ALA A 214 14.49 -10.34 6.39
C ALA A 214 14.95 -9.04 5.71
N ARG A 215 14.01 -8.26 5.15
CA ARG A 215 14.33 -6.97 4.54
C ARG A 215 14.86 -5.95 5.53
N LYS A 216 14.29 -5.88 6.74
CA LYS A 216 14.73 -4.94 7.79
C LYS A 216 16.10 -5.34 8.33
N THR A 217 16.33 -6.62 8.58
CA THR A 217 17.62 -7.16 9.02
C THR A 217 18.72 -6.87 8.00
N ARG A 218 18.49 -7.21 6.72
CA ARG A 218 19.45 -6.93 5.64
C ARG A 218 19.81 -5.44 5.53
N LYS A 219 18.83 -4.56 5.74
CA LYS A 219 19.07 -3.11 5.75
C LYS A 219 19.99 -2.70 6.91
N LEU A 220 19.80 -3.27 8.10
CA LEU A 220 20.63 -2.98 9.27
C LEU A 220 22.06 -3.52 9.08
N GLU A 221 22.21 -4.74 8.54
CA GLU A 221 23.51 -5.34 8.22
C GLU A 221 24.28 -4.47 7.21
N THR A 222 23.61 -4.00 6.15
CA THR A 222 24.22 -3.11 5.15
C THR A 222 24.66 -1.78 5.78
N LEU A 223 23.83 -1.20 6.67
CA LEU A 223 24.20 0.03 7.38
C LEU A 223 25.37 -0.18 8.35
N ALA A 224 25.45 -1.33 9.01
CA ALA A 224 26.56 -1.67 9.89
C ALA A 224 27.86 -1.87 9.11
N ALA A 225 27.80 -2.59 7.99
CA ALA A 225 28.94 -2.77 7.08
C ALA A 225 29.47 -1.43 6.55
N ASN A 226 28.57 -0.55 6.09
CA ASN A 226 28.95 0.78 5.61
C ASN A 226 29.60 1.62 6.72
N ARG A 227 29.07 1.60 7.94
CA ARG A 227 29.68 2.30 9.08
C ARG A 227 31.08 1.79 9.41
N SER A 228 31.32 0.48 9.28
CA SER A 228 32.65 -0.10 9.49
C SER A 228 33.64 0.38 8.44
N LEU A 229 33.21 0.47 7.17
CA LEU A 229 34.02 1.02 6.08
C LEU A 229 34.31 2.50 6.30
N ASP A 230 33.29 3.30 6.62
CA ASP A 230 33.44 4.74 6.90
C ASP A 230 34.43 4.99 8.06
N GLN A 231 34.41 4.14 9.09
CA GLN A 231 35.37 4.21 10.19
C GLN A 231 36.78 3.88 9.73
N ALA A 232 36.97 2.80 8.96
CA ALA A 232 38.28 2.43 8.41
C ALA A 232 38.86 3.54 7.53
N ASP A 233 38.04 4.13 6.66
CA ASP A 233 38.44 5.25 5.79
C ASP A 233 38.79 6.50 6.62
N SER A 234 37.99 6.81 7.64
CA SER A 234 38.27 7.90 8.57
C SER A 234 39.61 7.72 9.28
N HIS A 235 39.94 6.49 9.70
CA HIS A 235 41.23 6.17 10.30
C HIS A 235 42.39 6.29 9.30
N ALA A 236 42.20 5.81 8.06
CA ALA A 236 43.21 5.92 7.00
C ALA A 236 43.50 7.38 6.63
N ILE A 237 42.47 8.22 6.53
CA ILE A 237 42.62 9.66 6.29
C ILE A 237 43.37 10.32 7.44
N LYS A 238 42.96 10.07 8.69
CA LYS A 238 43.66 10.62 9.87
C LYS A 238 45.14 10.26 9.88
N ARG A 239 45.47 9.01 9.54
CA ARG A 239 46.85 8.54 9.45
C ARG A 239 47.62 9.29 8.35
N ARG A 240 47.08 9.41 7.14
CA ARG A 240 47.71 10.14 6.03
C ARG A 240 47.91 11.63 6.35
N VAL A 241 46.93 12.26 7.00
CA VAL A 241 47.04 13.66 7.44
C VAL A 241 48.15 13.80 8.49
N GLN A 242 48.23 12.88 9.44
CA GLN A 242 49.28 12.86 10.45
C GLN A 242 50.67 12.69 9.82
N GLU A 243 50.83 11.72 8.91
CA GLU A 243 52.06 11.45 8.15
C GLU A 243 52.48 12.66 7.31
N ALA A 244 51.54 13.32 6.60
CA ALA A 244 51.81 14.52 5.82
C ALA A 244 52.15 15.75 6.69
N SER A 245 51.64 15.82 7.92
CA SER A 245 51.92 16.91 8.86
C SER A 245 53.23 16.74 9.65
N ALA A 246 53.78 15.52 9.70
CA ALA A 246 54.98 15.20 10.46
C ALA A 246 56.24 16.01 10.05
N PRO A 247 56.53 16.28 8.76
CA PRO A 247 57.71 17.04 8.35
C PRO A 247 57.68 18.49 8.87
N PHE A 248 56.48 19.08 8.97
CA PHE A 248 56.31 20.46 9.44
C PHE A 248 56.41 20.62 10.96
N ARG A 249 56.31 19.52 11.74
CA ARG A 249 56.51 19.59 13.20
C ARG A 249 57.98 19.72 13.57
N HIS A 250 58.89 19.08 12.84
CA HIS A 250 60.34 19.19 13.08
C HIS A 250 60.92 20.57 12.73
N MET A 251 60.24 21.37 11.90
CA MET A 251 60.67 22.76 11.63
C MET A 251 60.40 23.74 12.79
N LYS A 252 59.55 23.40 13.77
CA LYS A 252 59.32 24.29 14.93
C LYS A 252 60.41 24.22 15.99
N ASP A 253 61.19 23.14 16.03
CA ASP A 253 62.29 23.00 16.99
C ASP A 253 63.58 23.69 16.50
N PHE A 254 63.68 23.97 15.20
CA PHE A 254 64.79 24.73 14.60
C PHE A 254 64.71 26.26 14.81
N SER A 255 63.65 26.78 15.45
CA SER A 255 63.52 28.23 15.69
C SER A 255 63.83 28.63 17.14
N ARG A 256 64.47 27.77 17.95
CA ARG A 256 64.72 28.05 19.38
C ARG A 256 66.16 28.06 19.85
N SER A 257 67.14 27.66 19.03
CA SER A 257 68.55 27.85 19.34
C SER A 257 69.17 28.82 18.36
N ASP A 258 69.28 30.05 18.81
CA ASP A 258 70.50 30.87 18.78
C ASP A 258 70.10 32.33 18.58
N THR A 259 70.27 33.08 19.67
CA THR A 259 70.85 34.42 19.67
C THR A 259 71.10 34.96 18.26
N PHE A 260 70.14 35.71 17.72
CA PHE A 260 70.45 36.75 16.75
C PHE A 260 70.97 37.95 17.54
N PRO A 261 72.29 38.22 17.54
CA PRO A 261 72.84 39.42 18.13
C PRO A 261 72.72 40.51 17.06
N GLY A 262 71.59 41.20 17.05
CA GLY A 262 71.35 42.22 16.04
C GLY A 262 69.92 42.67 16.11
N GLY A 263 69.69 43.73 16.88
CA GLY A 263 68.44 44.45 16.87
C GLY A 263 68.05 44.82 15.44
N ASN A 264 66.85 44.45 15.06
CA ASN A 264 66.06 45.32 14.21
C ASN A 264 64.60 45.12 14.61
N THR A 265 64.02 46.20 15.14
CA THR A 265 62.60 46.40 15.35
C THR A 265 61.88 46.19 14.02
N PHE A 266 61.52 44.93 13.75
CA PHE A 266 60.67 44.60 12.62
C PHE A 266 59.27 45.14 12.95
N GLN A 267 59.01 46.38 12.52
CA GLN A 267 57.66 46.90 12.55
C GLN A 267 56.80 45.97 11.69
N PRO A 268 55.69 45.43 12.22
CA PRO A 268 54.81 44.61 11.41
C PRO A 268 54.36 45.47 10.23
N ARG A 269 54.78 45.11 9.01
CA ARG A 269 54.16 45.67 7.80
C ARG A 269 52.67 45.42 7.97
N LYS A 270 51.89 46.50 8.03
CA LYS A 270 50.44 46.47 7.89
C LYS A 270 50.16 45.72 6.59
N MET A 271 49.86 44.42 6.69
CA MET A 271 49.31 43.67 5.58
C MET A 271 48.04 44.42 5.18
N PRO A 272 47.86 44.74 3.89
CA PRO A 272 46.63 45.37 3.45
C PRO A 272 45.48 44.49 3.92
N VAL A 273 44.65 45.05 4.79
CA VAL A 273 43.39 44.44 5.21
C VAL A 273 42.60 44.31 3.92
N HIS A 274 42.55 43.10 3.37
CA HIS A 274 41.60 42.84 2.30
C HIS A 274 40.23 43.23 2.84
N PRO A 275 39.47 44.06 2.09
CA PRO A 275 38.15 44.45 2.53
C PRO A 275 37.35 43.18 2.83
N PRO A 276 36.55 43.19 3.92
CA PRO A 276 35.75 42.03 4.28
C PRO A 276 34.96 41.59 3.05
N THR A 277 35.14 40.33 2.68
CA THR A 277 34.35 39.70 1.62
C THR A 277 32.88 40.01 1.92
N PRO A 278 32.12 40.58 0.97
CA PRO A 278 30.73 40.94 1.22
C PRO A 278 30.01 39.72 1.75
N ALA A 279 29.38 39.89 2.92
CA ALA A 279 28.66 38.85 3.60
C ALA A 279 27.72 38.17 2.60
N THR A 280 27.94 36.89 2.35
CA THR A 280 26.95 36.06 1.67
C THR A 280 25.63 36.25 2.41
N PRO A 281 24.52 36.53 1.69
CA PRO A 281 23.25 36.78 2.32
C PRO A 281 22.90 35.59 3.20
N LYS A 282 22.85 35.86 4.52
CA LYS A 282 22.35 34.91 5.50
C LYS A 282 20.94 34.53 5.06
N TYR A 283 20.75 33.29 4.66
CA TYR A 283 19.42 32.73 4.51
C TYR A 283 18.66 32.99 5.82
N PRO A 284 17.42 33.49 5.77
CA PRO A 284 16.67 33.77 6.98
C PRO A 284 16.49 32.46 7.76
N ASP A 285 17.06 32.46 8.96
CA ASP A 285 16.77 31.47 9.99
C ASP A 285 15.25 31.44 10.15
N LYS A 286 14.65 30.30 9.78
CA LYS A 286 13.27 30.01 10.12
C LYS A 286 13.18 29.99 11.63
N GLN A 287 12.65 31.08 12.19
CA GLN A 287 12.26 31.21 13.58
C GLN A 287 11.38 30.00 13.95
N ARG A 288 11.96 29.03 14.64
CA ARG A 288 11.20 28.07 15.45
C ARG A 288 10.75 28.81 16.70
N GLN A 289 9.60 29.48 16.58
CA GLN A 289 8.85 29.90 17.76
C GLN A 289 8.23 28.66 18.42
N GLY A 290 8.47 28.56 19.73
CA GLY A 290 7.57 27.92 20.68
C GLY A 290 7.65 26.40 20.81
N GLN A 291 8.40 25.93 21.82
CA GLN A 291 7.80 24.99 22.76
C GLN A 291 8.34 25.21 24.17
N ALA A 292 7.38 25.44 25.06
CA ALA A 292 7.52 25.81 26.45
C ALA A 292 8.21 24.73 27.29
N GLY A 293 8.82 25.19 28.38
CA GLY A 293 9.65 24.41 29.28
C GLY A 293 8.97 23.17 29.87
N LEU A 294 9.75 22.10 29.92
CA LEU A 294 9.54 20.96 30.82
C LEU A 294 10.71 20.95 31.80
N LYS A 295 10.34 21.09 33.07
CA LYS A 295 11.23 21.08 34.24
C LYS A 295 12.07 19.80 34.25
N GLN A 296 13.36 19.95 34.52
CA GLN A 296 14.27 18.85 34.80
C GLN A 296 13.83 18.16 36.09
N GLY A 297 13.26 16.96 35.96
CA GLY A 297 13.19 15.97 37.02
C GLY A 297 14.37 15.03 36.86
N GLU A 298 15.21 14.96 37.89
CA GLU A 298 16.31 14.01 38.01
C GLU A 298 15.79 12.58 37.85
N MET A 299 16.20 11.90 36.78
CA MET A 299 16.04 10.46 36.65
C MET A 299 17.33 9.76 37.05
N PHE A 300 17.28 9.22 38.26
CA PHE A 300 18.21 8.25 38.83
C PHE A 300 18.27 7.02 37.91
N ILE A 301 19.44 6.74 37.32
CA ILE A 301 19.72 5.51 36.57
C ILE A 301 20.46 4.56 37.53
N PRO A 302 19.84 3.48 38.04
CA PRO A 302 20.59 2.48 38.78
C PRO A 302 21.48 1.69 37.80
N LYS A 303 22.78 1.66 38.09
CA LYS A 303 23.75 0.76 37.44
C LYS A 303 23.40 -0.68 37.80
N ALA A 304 22.66 -1.36 36.93
CA ALA A 304 22.54 -2.81 36.97
C ALA A 304 23.73 -3.45 36.24
N SER A 305 24.75 -3.80 37.03
CA SER A 305 25.79 -4.76 36.68
C SER A 305 25.17 -6.16 36.71
N ALA A 306 24.87 -6.73 35.55
CA ALA A 306 24.64 -8.15 35.39
C ALA A 306 25.37 -8.64 34.14
N ALA A 307 26.39 -9.46 34.36
CA ALA A 307 27.14 -10.16 33.33
C ALA A 307 26.19 -11.03 32.51
N PHE A 308 26.12 -10.80 31.20
CA PHE A 308 25.51 -11.74 30.27
C PHE A 308 26.42 -12.98 30.19
N PRO A 309 25.92 -14.20 30.44
CA PRO A 309 26.68 -15.40 30.18
C PRO A 309 26.93 -15.52 28.68
N LYS A 310 28.18 -15.75 28.30
CA LYS A 310 28.58 -16.08 26.93
C LYS A 310 27.78 -17.30 26.47
N GLN A 311 26.78 -17.07 25.61
CA GLN A 311 26.10 -18.16 24.93
C GLN A 311 27.12 -18.87 24.02
N LYS A 312 27.23 -20.19 24.18
CA LYS A 312 27.97 -21.06 23.26
C LYS A 312 27.43 -20.87 21.84
N PRO A 313 28.26 -20.98 20.80
CA PRO A 313 27.79 -20.93 19.42
C PRO A 313 26.69 -21.99 19.24
N SER A 314 25.51 -21.51 18.89
CA SER A 314 24.35 -22.32 18.55
C SER A 314 24.78 -23.34 17.50
N GLN A 315 24.49 -24.63 17.76
CA GLN A 315 24.55 -25.66 16.74
C GLN A 315 23.86 -25.16 15.47
N GLU A 316 24.56 -25.32 14.36
CA GLU A 316 24.09 -25.08 13.02
C GLU A 316 22.78 -25.85 12.81
N PHE A 317 21.66 -25.13 12.86
CA PHE A 317 20.34 -25.67 12.61
C PHE A 317 20.25 -25.97 11.12
N LYS A 318 20.54 -27.23 10.75
CA LYS A 318 20.29 -27.74 9.41
C LYS A 318 18.79 -27.68 9.15
N TRP A 319 18.39 -26.93 8.12
CA TRP A 319 17.07 -27.04 7.55
C TRP A 319 16.95 -28.45 6.97
N ASP A 320 16.08 -29.26 7.54
CA ASP A 320 15.61 -30.48 6.89
C ASP A 320 14.78 -30.07 5.67
N ASP A 321 15.27 -30.40 4.48
CA ASP A 321 14.60 -30.16 3.19
C ASP A 321 13.35 -31.05 2.97
N THR A 322 12.87 -31.74 4.02
CA THR A 322 11.59 -32.43 4.02
C THR A 322 10.44 -31.48 4.29
N ILE A 323 10.25 -30.48 3.42
CA ILE A 323 8.91 -29.94 3.20
C ILE A 323 8.16 -31.01 2.41
N PRO A 324 7.04 -31.57 2.91
CA PRO A 324 6.24 -32.47 2.10
C PRO A 324 5.78 -31.71 0.87
N LYS A 325 6.26 -32.13 -0.30
CA LYS A 325 5.68 -31.79 -1.62
C LYS A 325 4.25 -32.32 -1.64
N GLY A 326 3.31 -31.58 -1.03
CA GLY A 326 1.97 -32.11 -0.80
C GLY A 326 1.11 -31.34 0.19
N SER A 327 1.18 -30.00 0.21
CA SER A 327 0.13 -29.18 0.83
C SER A 327 -0.82 -28.66 -0.25
N GLY A 328 -1.50 -29.60 -0.91
CA GLY A 328 -2.51 -29.38 -1.94
C GLY A 328 -3.86 -28.93 -1.37
N TYR A 329 -3.91 -27.78 -0.73
CA TYR A 329 -5.17 -27.13 -0.33
C TYR A 329 -5.42 -25.90 -1.21
N PHE A 330 -5.54 -26.04 -2.53
CA PHE A 330 -6.19 -25.03 -3.39
C PHE A 330 -6.52 -25.47 -4.82
N MET A 331 -6.57 -26.78 -5.12
CA MET A 331 -6.85 -27.29 -6.47
C MET A 331 -7.91 -28.41 -6.47
N ASN A 332 -9.13 -28.10 -6.05
CA ASN A 332 -10.30 -28.99 -6.25
C ASN A 332 -11.62 -28.22 -6.40
N LEU A 333 -11.61 -27.12 -7.15
CA LEU A 333 -12.83 -26.33 -7.42
C LEU A 333 -13.07 -26.06 -8.92
N LEU A 334 -12.51 -26.90 -9.80
CA LEU A 334 -12.72 -26.85 -11.26
C LEU A 334 -12.91 -28.24 -11.91
N LYS A 335 -13.39 -29.23 -11.16
CA LYS A 335 -13.94 -30.48 -11.72
C LYS A 335 -15.20 -30.86 -10.95
N ALA A 336 -16.30 -30.20 -11.27
CA ALA A 336 -17.64 -30.60 -10.83
C ALA A 336 -18.66 -30.31 -11.93
N ASP A 337 -18.37 -30.78 -13.16
CA ASP A 337 -19.39 -31.05 -14.17
C ASP A 337 -19.65 -32.57 -14.17
N SER A 338 -20.51 -32.99 -13.25
CA SER A 338 -21.31 -34.23 -13.31
C SER A 338 -22.16 -34.28 -12.04
N LEU A 339 -23.32 -33.64 -12.08
CA LEU A 339 -24.37 -33.89 -11.11
C LEU A 339 -24.83 -35.35 -11.25
N PRO A 340 -25.01 -36.10 -10.16
CA PRO A 340 -25.71 -37.38 -10.22
C PRO A 340 -27.17 -37.12 -10.60
N ALA A 341 -27.70 -37.91 -11.53
CA ALA A 341 -29.10 -37.87 -11.91
C ALA A 341 -30.00 -38.09 -10.68
N PRO A 342 -31.15 -37.42 -10.60
CA PRO A 342 -32.10 -37.62 -9.50
C PRO A 342 -32.61 -39.08 -9.50
N PRO A 343 -32.79 -39.70 -8.32
CA PRO A 343 -33.38 -41.02 -8.21
C PRO A 343 -34.83 -40.96 -8.69
N GLY A 344 -35.15 -41.63 -9.80
CA GLY A 344 -36.52 -41.75 -10.30
C GLY A 344 -36.74 -41.51 -11.80
N SER A 345 -35.70 -41.22 -12.58
CA SER A 345 -35.86 -41.15 -14.04
C SER A 345 -35.99 -42.55 -14.65
N PRO A 346 -37.08 -42.86 -15.39
CA PRO A 346 -37.22 -44.16 -16.05
C PRO A 346 -36.15 -44.30 -17.16
N PRO A 347 -35.62 -45.52 -17.39
CA PRO A 347 -34.61 -45.74 -18.40
C PRO A 347 -35.19 -45.45 -19.80
N LEU A 348 -34.56 -44.52 -20.51
CA LEU A 348 -34.77 -44.29 -21.95
C LEU A 348 -34.47 -45.59 -22.69
N GLN A 349 -35.50 -46.18 -23.30
CA GLN A 349 -35.36 -47.34 -24.16
C GLN A 349 -34.55 -46.95 -25.40
N ASN A 350 -33.42 -47.63 -25.56
CA ASN A 350 -32.55 -47.55 -26.70
C ASN A 350 -33.22 -48.29 -27.87
N THR A 351 -33.90 -47.57 -28.76
CA THR A 351 -34.31 -48.12 -30.07
C THR A 351 -33.16 -47.96 -31.05
N GLN A 352 -32.36 -49.00 -31.21
CA GLN A 352 -31.66 -49.28 -32.47
C GLN A 352 -31.80 -50.76 -32.85
N LYS A 353 -32.53 -50.95 -33.96
CA LYS A 353 -32.38 -51.92 -35.06
C LYS A 353 -32.31 -53.42 -34.76
N ALA A 354 -33.31 -54.12 -35.28
CA ALA A 354 -33.11 -55.32 -36.10
C ALA A 354 -34.23 -55.41 -37.16
N ALA A 355 -33.85 -55.93 -38.34
CA ALA A 355 -34.58 -56.10 -39.61
C ALA A 355 -34.68 -54.86 -40.51
#